data_AF-A0A529HQF2-F1
#
_entry.id   AF-A0A529HQF2-F1
#
_cell.length_a   1.000
_cell.length_b   1.000
_cell.length_c   1.000
_cell.angle_alpha   90.00
_cell.angle_beta   90.00
_cell.angle_gamma   90.00
#
_symmetry.space_group_name_H-M   'P 1'
#
loop_
_entity.id
_entity.type
_entity.pdbx_description
1 polymer ?
#
loop_
_entity_poly.entity_id
_entity_poly.type
_entity_poly.pdbx_seq_one_letter_code
_entity_poly.pdbx_strand_id
1 'polypeptide(L)'
;MGINPLPDHVPPEMVRDFSLFTSPGMPPTPNGDPHAAVACVHDDGPPIFYSPYNTQDGRGTWVITRAADQRKVLQDAETFSSHRSIFSSILGETWPTIPLELDPPAHGVFRSLLSPLLSPKRVRALEPAVR
;
A
#
# COMPACT_ATOMS: atom_id res chain seq x y z
N MET A 1 14.30 12.97 -14.52
CA MET A 1 13.12 12.75 -13.65
C MET A 1 12.58 14.12 -13.28
N GLY A 2 11.30 14.39 -13.54
CA GLY A 2 10.70 15.68 -13.21
C GLY A 2 10.72 15.86 -11.69
N ILE A 3 11.19 17.02 -11.24
CA ILE A 3 11.18 17.38 -9.82
C ILE A 3 9.71 17.58 -9.45
N ASN A 4 9.15 16.68 -8.65
CA ASN A 4 7.84 16.91 -8.06
C ASN A 4 8.06 17.89 -6.91
N PRO A 5 7.58 19.15 -6.98
CA PRO A 5 7.79 20.11 -5.91
C PRO A 5 7.18 19.56 -4.62
N LEU A 6 7.92 19.70 -3.51
CA LEU A 6 7.42 19.31 -2.20
C LEU A 6 6.13 20.10 -1.92
N PRO A 7 5.01 19.46 -1.53
CA PRO A 7 3.78 20.19 -1.23
C PRO A 7 3.98 21.16 -0.06
N ASP A 8 3.44 22.37 -0.17
CA ASP A 8 3.62 23.46 0.82
C ASP A 8 3.21 23.09 2.25
N HIS A 9 2.29 22.12 2.41
CA HIS A 9 1.80 21.66 3.70
C HIS A 9 2.68 20.61 4.38
N VAL A 10 3.74 20.14 3.72
CA VAL A 10 4.67 19.15 4.27
C VAL A 10 5.83 19.88 4.95
N PRO A 11 5.98 19.81 6.28
CA PRO A 11 7.11 20.41 6.98
C PRO A 11 8.43 19.78 6.49
N PRO A 12 9.48 20.58 6.20
CA PRO A 12 10.76 20.07 5.70
C PRO A 12 11.38 18.99 6.59
N GLU A 13 11.21 19.09 7.91
CA GLU A 13 11.70 18.12 8.90
C GLU A 13 11.00 16.75 8.85
N MET A 14 9.85 16.65 8.18
CA MET A 14 9.13 15.39 7.98
C MET A 14 9.49 14.72 6.65
N VAL A 15 10.34 15.31 5.83
CA VAL A 15 10.72 14.74 4.53
C VAL A 15 11.85 13.73 4.72
N ARG A 16 11.66 12.50 4.24
CA ARG A 16 12.73 11.48 4.17
C ARG A 16 12.71 10.81 2.81
N ASP A 17 13.90 10.53 2.29
CA ASP A 17 14.04 9.76 1.05
C ASP A 17 13.87 8.26 1.34
N PHE A 18 12.87 7.66 0.70
CA PHE A 18 12.57 6.24 0.76
C PHE A 18 11.67 5.89 -0.42
N SER A 19 11.90 4.78 -1.10
CA SER A 19 11.08 4.31 -2.21
C SER A 19 11.02 2.80 -2.25
N LEU A 20 9.81 2.24 -2.22
CA LEU A 20 9.56 0.81 -2.42
C LEU A 20 9.99 0.31 -3.83
N PHE A 21 10.29 1.23 -4.74
CA PHE A 21 10.64 0.92 -6.13
C PHE A 21 12.13 1.15 -6.43
N THR A 22 12.74 2.16 -5.81
CA THR A 22 14.10 2.61 -6.17
C THR A 22 15.09 2.65 -5.01
N SER A 23 14.67 2.47 -3.75
CA SER A 23 15.62 2.46 -2.63
C SER A 23 16.60 1.30 -2.71
N PRO A 24 17.82 1.44 -2.17
CA PRO A 24 18.78 0.35 -2.08
C PRO A 24 18.16 -0.91 -1.48
N GLY A 25 18.39 -2.07 -2.10
CA GLY A 25 17.87 -3.35 -1.64
C GLY A 25 16.42 -3.68 -2.04
N MET A 26 15.66 -2.72 -2.57
CA MET A 26 14.32 -2.97 -3.14
C MET A 26 14.32 -3.61 -4.54
N PRO A 27 15.29 -3.34 -5.44
CA PRO A 27 15.32 -4.00 -6.74
C PRO A 27 15.37 -5.53 -6.61
N PRO A 28 14.62 -6.28 -7.45
CA PRO A 28 14.64 -7.74 -7.41
C PRO A 28 16.04 -8.28 -7.70
N THR A 29 16.59 -9.05 -6.76
CA THR A 29 17.88 -9.71 -6.89
C THR A 29 17.78 -11.15 -6.39
N PRO A 30 18.61 -12.08 -6.91
CA PRO A 30 18.71 -13.42 -6.33
C PRO A 30 19.05 -13.32 -4.84
N ASN A 31 18.24 -13.95 -3.98
CA ASN A 31 18.36 -13.91 -2.52
C ASN A 31 18.27 -12.50 -1.87
N GLY A 32 17.65 -11.54 -2.55
CA GLY A 32 17.39 -10.22 -1.97
C GLY A 32 16.42 -10.31 -0.78
N ASP A 33 16.61 -9.42 0.20
CA ASP A 33 15.76 -9.30 1.38
C ASP A 33 15.10 -7.91 1.42
N PRO A 34 13.90 -7.75 0.83
CA PRO A 34 13.19 -6.48 0.85
C PRO A 34 12.76 -6.07 2.27
N HIS A 35 12.61 -7.02 3.21
CA HIS A 35 12.27 -6.67 4.59
C HIS A 35 13.47 -6.02 5.29
N ALA A 36 14.67 -6.57 5.11
CA ALA A 36 15.90 -5.93 5.58
C ALA A 36 16.12 -4.55 4.93
N ALA A 37 15.83 -4.41 3.63
CA ALA A 37 15.94 -3.13 2.93
C ALA A 37 14.95 -2.08 3.48
N VAL A 38 13.70 -2.45 3.72
CA VAL A 38 12.67 -1.55 4.27
C VAL A 38 12.93 -1.22 5.74
N ALA A 39 13.71 -2.02 6.48
CA ALA A 39 13.97 -1.77 7.90
C ALA A 39 14.53 -0.37 8.20
N CYS A 40 15.20 0.28 7.23
CA CYS A 40 15.71 1.64 7.36
C CYS A 40 14.64 2.70 7.68
N VAL A 41 13.36 2.43 7.38
CA VAL A 41 12.25 3.34 7.76
C VAL A 41 12.09 3.43 9.29
N HIS A 42 12.64 2.48 10.04
CA HIS A 42 12.64 2.43 11.50
C HIS A 42 13.91 3.04 12.12
N ASP A 43 14.90 3.45 11.34
CA ASP A 43 16.08 4.18 11.82
C ASP A 43 15.66 5.55 12.39
N ASP A 44 16.63 6.27 12.97
CA ASP A 44 16.45 7.58 13.59
C ASP A 44 15.62 8.51 12.69
N GLY A 45 14.41 8.83 13.13
CA GLY A 45 13.47 9.66 12.39
C GLY A 45 12.04 9.59 12.93
N PRO A 46 11.14 10.45 12.43
CA PRO A 46 9.75 10.42 12.85
C PRO A 46 9.04 9.13 12.38
N PRO A 47 8.11 8.59 13.18
CA PRO A 47 7.36 7.37 12.84
C PRO A 47 6.37 7.56 11.68
N ILE A 48 6.12 8.82 11.31
CA ILE A 48 5.35 9.22 10.14
C ILE A 48 6.19 10.28 9.41
N PHE A 49 6.42 10.07 8.13
CA PHE A 49 7.20 10.98 7.30
C PHE A 49 6.66 11.02 5.88
N TYR A 50 6.99 12.07 5.13
CA TYR A 50 6.65 12.20 3.73
C TYR A 50 7.83 11.75 2.86
N SER A 51 7.59 10.78 1.97
CA SER A 51 8.54 10.46 0.91
C SER A 51 8.10 11.08 -0.41
N PRO A 52 8.93 11.89 -1.08
CA PRO A 52 8.57 12.53 -2.35
C PRO A 52 8.41 11.59 -3.55
N TYR A 53 8.98 10.36 -3.50
CA TYR A 53 9.04 9.45 -4.66
C TYR A 53 8.87 7.97 -4.26
N ASN A 54 7.72 7.61 -3.69
CA ASN A 54 7.48 6.26 -3.12
C ASN A 54 6.26 5.53 -3.70
N THR A 55 5.63 6.07 -4.74
CA THR A 55 4.57 5.38 -5.47
C THR A 55 5.04 4.95 -6.85
N GLN A 56 4.36 3.97 -7.44
CA GLN A 56 4.71 3.44 -8.76
C GLN A 56 4.67 4.51 -9.87
N ASP A 57 3.77 5.49 -9.74
CA ASP A 57 3.64 6.62 -10.64
C ASP A 57 4.56 7.81 -10.27
N GLY A 58 5.51 7.61 -9.34
CA GLY A 58 6.53 8.59 -8.98
C GLY A 58 6.02 9.77 -8.14
N ARG A 59 4.85 9.64 -7.50
CA ARG A 59 4.31 10.65 -6.58
C ARG A 59 4.83 10.46 -5.17
N GLY A 60 4.69 11.53 -4.38
CA GLY A 60 4.99 11.48 -2.96
C GLY A 60 3.85 10.88 -2.15
N THR A 61 4.19 10.25 -1.03
CA THR A 61 3.24 9.64 -0.10
C THR A 61 3.73 9.77 1.32
N TRP A 62 2.79 9.88 2.25
CA TRP A 62 3.07 9.64 3.66
C TRP A 62 3.41 8.17 3.87
N VAL A 63 4.40 7.92 4.74
CA VAL A 63 4.85 6.60 5.17
C VAL A 63 4.62 6.51 6.67
N ILE A 64 3.90 5.47 7.10
CA ILE A 64 3.50 5.25 8.50
C ILE A 64 4.16 3.95 8.96
N THR A 65 5.08 4.03 9.91
CA THR A 65 5.95 2.89 10.27
C THR A 65 5.47 2.13 11.49
N ARG A 66 4.63 2.73 12.35
CA ARG A 66 4.10 2.07 13.54
C ARG A 66 2.82 1.31 13.25
N ALA A 67 2.78 0.04 13.66
CA ALA A 67 1.62 -0.83 13.48
C ALA A 67 0.34 -0.30 14.16
N ALA A 68 0.45 0.46 15.25
CA ALA A 68 -0.70 1.08 15.90
C ALA A 68 -1.35 2.16 15.02
N ASP A 69 -0.53 2.97 14.34
CA ASP A 69 -1.02 4.06 13.49
C ASP A 69 -1.49 3.54 12.13
N GLN A 70 -0.82 2.51 11.58
CA GLN A 70 -1.32 1.78 10.41
C GLN A 70 -2.72 1.22 10.65
N ARG A 71 -2.99 0.62 11.82
CA ARG A 71 -4.33 0.11 12.15
C ARG A 71 -5.37 1.21 12.19
N LYS A 72 -5.06 2.37 12.79
CA LYS A 72 -5.99 3.51 12.82
C LYS A 72 -6.36 3.94 11.39
N VAL A 73 -5.36 4.14 10.53
CA VAL A 73 -5.58 4.53 9.13
C VAL A 73 -6.42 3.50 8.38
N LEU A 74 -6.08 2.21 8.51
CA LEU A 74 -6.78 1.13 7.81
C LEU A 74 -8.20 0.85 8.34
N GLN A 75 -8.55 1.36 9.52
CA GLN A 75 -9.88 1.19 10.14
C GLN A 75 -10.79 2.41 9.98
N ASP A 76 -10.24 3.56 9.61
CA ASP A 76 -10.97 4.81 9.38
C ASP A 76 -11.14 5.08 7.88
N ALA A 77 -12.08 4.36 7.26
CA ALA A 77 -12.38 4.50 5.84
C ALA A 77 -13.10 5.81 5.48
N GLU A 78 -13.60 6.55 6.48
CA GLU A 78 -14.22 7.87 6.25
C GLU A 78 -13.14 8.92 5.96
N THR A 79 -12.03 8.88 6.71
CA THR A 79 -10.87 9.76 6.49
C THR A 79 -9.93 9.22 5.41
N PHE A 80 -9.69 7.90 5.38
CA PHE A 80 -8.70 7.26 4.52
C PHE A 80 -9.36 6.30 3.52
N SER A 81 -9.82 6.87 2.42
CA SER A 81 -10.43 6.14 1.30
C SER A 81 -9.45 5.16 0.64
N SER A 82 -9.97 4.01 0.21
CA SER A 82 -9.27 3.03 -0.63
C SER A 82 -9.34 3.38 -2.13
N HIS A 83 -10.07 4.43 -2.52
CA HIS A 83 -10.24 4.86 -3.90
C HIS A 83 -8.99 5.61 -4.40
N ARG A 84 -7.99 4.85 -4.85
CA ARG A 84 -6.71 5.39 -5.32
C ARG A 84 -6.41 5.15 -6.80
N SER A 85 -7.16 4.25 -7.44
CA SER A 85 -7.04 3.88 -8.88
C SER A 85 -5.64 3.40 -9.31
N ILE A 86 -4.78 3.04 -8.36
CA ILE A 86 -3.43 2.54 -8.64
C ILE A 86 -3.53 1.13 -9.23
N PHE A 87 -4.42 0.28 -8.71
CA PHE A 87 -4.52 -1.10 -9.17
C PHE A 87 -5.26 -1.21 -10.50
N SER A 88 -6.33 -0.42 -10.69
CA SER A 88 -7.02 -0.36 -11.97
C SER A 88 -6.08 0.10 -13.10
N SER A 89 -5.27 1.14 -12.86
CA SER A 89 -4.34 1.68 -13.87
C SER A 89 -3.24 0.71 -14.27
N ILE A 90 -2.74 -0.12 -13.34
CA ILE A 90 -1.77 -1.21 -13.65
C ILE A 90 -2.38 -2.22 -14.63
N LEU A 91 -3.69 -2.46 -14.54
CA LEU A 91 -4.41 -3.39 -15.42
C LEU A 91 -4.83 -2.74 -16.76
N GLY A 92 -4.53 -1.46 -16.97
CA GLY A 92 -5.01 -0.70 -18.13
C GLY A 92 -6.48 -0.31 -18.04
N GLU A 93 -7.07 -0.39 -16.83
CA GLU A 93 -8.49 -0.17 -16.60
C GLU A 93 -8.78 1.18 -15.95
N THR A 94 -9.99 1.67 -16.22
CA THR A 94 -10.49 2.93 -15.67
C THR A 94 -11.53 2.74 -14.57
N TRP A 95 -12.02 1.50 -14.39
CA TRP A 95 -12.93 1.14 -13.30
C TRP A 95 -12.16 0.59 -12.11
N PRO A 96 -12.69 0.77 -10.88
CA PRO A 96 -12.02 0.31 -9.67
C PRO A 96 -11.88 -1.21 -9.66
N THR A 97 -10.79 -1.68 -9.06
CA THR A 97 -10.57 -3.08 -8.74
C THR A 97 -11.51 -3.48 -7.60
N ILE A 98 -12.60 -4.17 -7.90
CA ILE A 98 -13.62 -4.53 -6.90
C ILE A 98 -13.22 -5.83 -6.17
N PRO A 99 -13.25 -5.88 -4.83
CA PRO A 99 -13.68 -4.83 -3.90
C PRO A 99 -12.55 -3.93 -3.40
N LEU A 100 -11.29 -4.21 -3.76
CA LEU A 100 -10.07 -3.58 -3.24
C LEU A 100 -10.10 -2.04 -3.21
N GLU A 101 -10.63 -1.40 -4.25
CA GLU A 101 -10.63 0.06 -4.40
C GLU A 101 -12.00 0.70 -4.07
N LEU A 102 -12.87 -0.02 -3.36
CA LEU A 102 -14.15 0.50 -2.88
C LEU A 102 -14.12 0.81 -1.39
N ASP A 103 -14.85 1.85 -0.98
CA ASP A 103 -15.12 2.15 0.42
C ASP A 103 -16.47 1.57 0.87
N PRO A 104 -16.72 1.45 2.19
CA PRO A 104 -18.06 1.18 2.72
C PRO A 104 -19.09 2.24 2.26
N PRO A 105 -20.35 1.86 2.04
CA PRO A 105 -20.91 0.51 2.20
C PRO A 105 -20.71 -0.40 0.97
N ALA A 106 -20.33 0.14 -0.19
CA ALA A 106 -20.22 -0.60 -1.44
C ALA A 106 -19.22 -1.77 -1.37
N HIS A 107 -18.08 -1.56 -0.71
CA HIS A 107 -17.11 -2.62 -0.39
C HIS A 107 -17.78 -3.84 0.24
N GLY A 108 -18.65 -3.62 1.24
CA GLY A 108 -19.32 -4.68 1.99
C GLY A 108 -20.24 -5.54 1.11
N VAL A 109 -20.96 -4.91 0.18
CA VAL A 109 -21.85 -5.61 -0.77
C VAL A 109 -21.05 -6.59 -1.61
N PHE A 110 -19.98 -6.16 -2.28
CA PHE A 110 -19.17 -7.04 -3.12
C PHE A 110 -18.38 -8.06 -2.30
N ARG A 111 -17.86 -7.67 -1.13
CA ARG A 111 -17.14 -8.60 -0.25
C ARG A 111 -18.05 -9.73 0.23
N SER A 112 -19.35 -9.47 0.45
CA SER A 112 -20.33 -10.50 0.83
C SER A 112 -20.53 -11.58 -0.24
N LEU A 113 -20.37 -11.23 -1.52
CA LEU A 113 -20.46 -12.19 -2.64
C LEU A 113 -19.20 -13.08 -2.73
N LEU A 114 -18.02 -12.51 -2.46
CA LEU A 114 -16.74 -13.21 -2.59
C LEU A 114 -16.39 -14.07 -1.36
N SER A 115 -16.74 -13.62 -0.15
CA SER A 115 -16.34 -14.28 1.10
C SER A 115 -16.73 -15.77 1.18
N PRO A 116 -17.92 -16.22 0.74
CA PRO A 116 -18.29 -17.63 0.75
C PRO A 116 -17.39 -18.52 -0.12
N LEU A 117 -16.91 -17.99 -1.25
CA LEU A 117 -16.04 -18.70 -2.18
C LEU A 117 -14.65 -18.97 -1.59
N LEU A 118 -14.20 -18.10 -0.68
CA LEU A 118 -12.92 -18.17 0.02
C LEU A 118 -13.06 -18.63 1.47
N SER A 119 -14.18 -19.27 1.82
CA SER A 119 -14.39 -19.80 3.17
C SER A 119 -13.39 -20.91 3.51
N PRO A 120 -13.08 -21.15 4.80
CA PRO A 120 -12.16 -22.23 5.21
C PRO A 120 -12.53 -23.60 4.64
N LYS A 121 -13.83 -23.90 4.50
CA LYS A 121 -14.32 -25.14 3.89
C LYS A 121 -13.97 -25.22 2.40
N ARG A 122 -14.16 -24.13 1.65
CA ARG A 122 -13.83 -24.08 0.22
C ARG A 122 -12.32 -24.18 -0.01
N VAL A 123 -11.53 -23.47 0.79
CA VAL A 123 -10.06 -23.53 0.71
C VAL A 123 -9.54 -24.94 1.00
N ARG A 124 -10.04 -25.62 2.04
CA ARG A 124 -9.66 -27.02 2.33
C ARG A 124 -9.97 -27.98 1.20
N ALA A 125 -11.06 -27.76 0.45
CA ALA A 125 -11.39 -28.60 -0.69
C ALA A 125 -10.40 -28.44 -1.87
N LEU A 126 -9.63 -27.36 -1.92
CA LEU A 126 -8.59 -27.12 -2.93
C LEU A 126 -7.23 -27.73 -2.55
N GLU A 127 -7.04 -28.15 -1.30
CA GLU A 127 -5.76 -28.62 -0.78
C GLU A 127 -5.12 -29.74 -1.63
N PRO A 128 -5.85 -30.79 -2.07
CA PRO A 128 -5.24 -31.87 -2.86
C PRO A 128 -4.73 -31.46 -4.25
N ALA A 129 -5.19 -30.32 -4.79
CA ALA A 129 -4.77 -29.83 -6.09
C ALA A 129 -3.59 -28.83 -6.01
N VAL A 130 -3.32 -28.30 -4.82
CA VAL A 130 -2.32 -27.24 -4.59
C VAL A 130 -1.08 -27.76 -3.86
N ARG A 131 -1.24 -28.72 -2.96
CA ARG A 131 -0.18 -29.28 -2.11
C ARG A 131 0.24 -30.67 -2.58
#